data_AF-A0A4Q3DDK2-F1
#
_entry.id   AF-A0A4Q3DDK2-F1
#
_cell.length_a   1.000
_cell.length_b   1.000
_cell.length_c   1.000
_cell.angle_alpha   90.00
_cell.angle_beta   90.00
_cell.angle_gamma   90.00
#
_symmetry.space_group_name_H-M   'P 1'
#
loop_
_entity.id
_entity.type
_entity.pdbx_description
1 polymer ?
#
loop_
_entity_poly.entity_id
_entity_poly.type
_entity_poly.pdbx_seq_one_letter_code
_entity_poly.pdbx_strand_id
1 'polypeptide(L)' 'MPLYHFHLRTRDEASHPAHSRTLPNLAAALAEAQHTARDMIRSRLRKVRSAPSGSLDIEDERGQPIARIMLADVARQIS' A
#
# COMPACT_ATOMS: atom_id res chain seq x y z
N MET A 1 14.45 -14.65 -6.91
CA MET A 1 13.59 -14.14 -5.84
C MET A 1 12.48 -13.36 -6.50
N PRO A 2 11.21 -13.58 -6.12
CA PRO A 2 10.07 -12.93 -6.78
C PRO A 2 10.11 -11.41 -6.57
N LEU A 3 9.79 -10.67 -7.62
CA LEU A 3 9.67 -9.22 -7.61
C LEU A 3 8.21 -8.85 -7.34
N TYR A 4 7.98 -7.98 -6.36
CA TYR A 4 6.65 -7.46 -6.09
C TYR A 4 6.62 -5.96 -6.31
N HIS A 5 5.55 -5.49 -6.94
CA HIS A 5 5.29 -4.10 -7.24
C HIS A 5 4.17 -3.57 -6.34
N PHE A 6 4.41 -2.42 -5.72
CA PHE A 6 3.47 -1.78 -4.81
C PHE A 6 3.00 -0.47 -5.44
N HIS A 7 1.77 -0.46 -5.92
CA HIS A 7 1.13 0.65 -6.60
C HIS A 7 0.17 1.36 -5.66
N LEU A 8 0.55 2.57 -5.26
CA LEU A 8 -0.30 3.39 -4.42
C LEU A 8 -1.24 4.24 -5.27
N ARG A 9 -2.55 3.97 -5.17
CA ARG A 9 -3.61 4.76 -5.79
C ARG A 9 -4.33 5.58 -4.74
N THR A 10 -4.06 6.88 -4.67
CA THR A 10 -4.83 7.79 -3.79
C THR A 10 -5.73 8.69 -4.62
N ARG A 11 -6.84 9.14 -4.03
CA ARG A 11 -7.82 10.02 -4.72
C ARG A 11 -7.21 11.35 -5.18
N ASP A 12 -6.05 11.72 -4.65
CA ASP A 12 -5.35 12.98 -4.92
C ASP A 12 -4.78 13.11 -6.36
N GLU A 13 -5.20 12.24 -7.30
CA GLU A 13 -4.76 12.16 -8.72
C GLU A 13 -3.25 12.03 -8.97
N ALA A 14 -2.42 12.21 -7.96
CA ALA A 14 -1.01 11.89 -7.99
C ALA A 14 -0.88 10.36 -7.99
N SER A 15 -0.66 9.80 -9.18
CA SER A 15 -0.13 8.46 -9.33
C SER A 15 1.24 8.46 -8.64
N HIS A 16 1.30 7.94 -7.41
CA HIS A 16 2.55 7.90 -6.68
C HIS A 16 3.43 6.86 -7.36
N PRO A 17 4.76 7.08 -7.45
CA PRO A 17 5.64 6.13 -8.11
C PRO A 17 5.47 4.75 -7.49
N ALA A 18 5.24 3.77 -8.36
CA ALA A 18 5.15 2.37 -7.96
C ALA A 18 6.47 1.97 -7.31
N HIS A 19 6.43 1.57 -6.04
CA HIS A 19 7.61 1.08 -5.36
C HIS A 19 7.76 -0.39 -5.71
N SER A 20 8.87 -0.80 -6.31
CA SER A 20 9.15 -2.21 -6.56
C SER A 20 10.18 -2.71 -5.56
N ARG A 21 9.91 -3.87 -4.96
CA ARG A 21 10.82 -4.49 -4.00
C ARG A 21 10.88 -5.99 -4.23
N THR A 22 12.09 -6.53 -4.23
CA THR A 22 12.31 -7.98 -4.23
C THR A 22 12.12 -8.51 -2.82
N LEU A 23 11.22 -9.48 -2.67
CA LEU A 23 10.91 -10.09 -1.37
C LEU A 23 10.97 -11.61 -1.50
N PRO A 24 11.33 -12.32 -0.42
CA PRO A 24 11.58 -13.76 -0.48
C PRO A 24 10.31 -14.58 -0.71
N ASN A 25 9.14 -14.06 -0.29
CA ASN A 25 7.85 -14.72 -0.43
C ASN A 25 6.68 -13.71 -0.40
N LEU A 26 5.49 -14.18 -0.77
CA LEU A 26 4.26 -13.37 -0.77
C LEU A 26 3.90 -12.88 0.64
N ALA A 27 4.15 -13.67 1.68
CA ALA A 27 3.87 -13.27 3.06
C ALA A 27 4.67 -12.01 3.47
N ALA A 28 5.95 -11.94 3.08
CA ALA A 28 6.79 -10.77 3.28
C ALA A 28 6.28 -9.57 2.46
N ALA A 29 5.81 -9.79 1.23
CA ALA A 29 5.19 -8.74 0.41
C ALA A 29 3.93 -8.16 1.04
N LEU A 30 3.05 -9.01 1.57
CA LEU A 30 1.85 -8.56 2.28
C LEU A 30 2.19 -7.83 3.58
N ALA A 31 3.17 -8.32 4.35
CA ALA A 31 3.62 -7.66 5.57
C ALA A 31 4.21 -6.28 5.28
N GLU A 32 5.05 -6.16 4.24
CA GLU A 32 5.64 -4.90 3.78
C GLU A 32 4.57 -3.92 3.31
N ALA A 33 3.58 -4.40 2.54
CA ALA A 33 2.46 -3.59 2.09
C ALA A 33 1.63 -3.06 3.26
N GLN A 34 1.34 -3.91 4.26
CA GLN A 34 0.64 -3.49 5.46
C GLN A 34 1.45 -2.47 6.27
N HIS A 35 2.75 -2.69 6.41
CA HIS A 35 3.65 -1.76 7.10
C HIS A 35 3.64 -0.39 6.40
N THR A 36 3.82 -0.38 5.08
CA THR A 36 3.77 0.82 4.24
C THR A 36 2.44 1.53 4.34
N ALA A 37 1.32 0.81 4.25
CA ALA A 37 -0.02 1.37 4.40
C ALA A 37 -0.20 2.03 5.78
N ARG A 38 0.25 1.39 6.86
CA ARG A 38 0.18 1.94 8.22
C ARG A 38 1.04 3.18 8.39
N ASP A 39 2.28 3.17 7.90
CA ASP A 39 3.18 4.32 7.97
C ASP A 39 2.65 5.51 7.18
N MET A 40 2.09 5.24 6.01
CA MET A 40 1.40 6.23 5.20
C MET A 40 0.21 6.85 5.92
N ILE A 41 -0.66 6.03 6.52
CA ILE A 41 -1.80 6.50 7.28
C ILE A 41 -1.33 7.29 8.49
N ARG A 42 -0.28 6.85 9.19
CA ARG A 42 0.29 7.55 10.34
C ARG A 42 0.88 8.90 9.94
N SER A 43 1.55 8.98 8.79
CA SER A 43 2.10 10.22 8.22
C SER A 43 0.98 11.17 7.77
N ARG A 44 -0.06 10.66 7.10
CA ARG A 44 -1.22 11.46 6.65
C ARG A 44 -2.13 11.89 7.80
N LEU A 45 -2.41 11.05 8.80
CA LEU A 45 -3.16 11.41 10.01
C LEU A 45 -2.53 12.59 10.75
N ARG A 46 -1.19 12.68 10.76
CA ARG A 46 -0.48 13.83 11.32
C ARG A 46 -0.65 15.10 10.49
N LYS A 47 -0.83 15.00 9.17
CA LYS A 47 -0.91 16.14 8.25
C LYS A 47 -2.33 16.58 7.92
N VAL A 48 -3.30 15.67 7.87
CA VAL A 48 -4.66 15.92 7.40
C VAL A 48 -5.63 15.15 8.29
N ARG A 49 -6.58 15.88 8.89
CA ARG A 49 -7.64 15.34 9.77
C ARG A 49 -8.71 14.51 9.03
N SER A 50 -8.56 14.30 7.73
CA SER A 50 -9.53 13.61 6.87
C SER A 50 -9.12 12.16 6.62
N ALA A 51 -10.11 11.28 6.51
CA ALA A 51 -9.89 9.85 6.29
C ALA A 51 -9.00 9.61 5.05
N PRO A 52 -7.95 8.78 5.16
CA PRO A 52 -7.06 8.49 4.04
C PRO A 52 -7.84 7.74 2.95
N SER A 53 -8.18 8.44 1.88
CA SER A 53 -8.89 7.89 0.73
C SER A 53 -7.88 7.39 -0.32
N GLY A 54 -7.65 6.08 -0.36
CA GLY A 54 -6.76 5.44 -1.33
C GLY A 54 -6.63 3.93 -1.13
N SER A 55 -5.99 3.26 -2.07
CA SER A 55 -5.66 1.83 -2.05
C SER A 55 -4.19 1.60 -2.38
N LEU A 56 -3.62 0.56 -1.78
CA LEU A 56 -2.32 0.01 -2.12
C LEU A 56 -2.55 -1.30 -2.87
N ASP A 57 -2.25 -1.29 -4.16
CA ASP A 57 -2.32 -2.44 -5.04
C ASP A 57 -0.96 -3.14 -5.04
N ILE A 58 -0.97 -4.46 -4.93
CA ILE A 58 0.22 -5.31 -4.90
C ILE A 58 0.17 -6.17 -6.15
N GLU A 59 1.17 -6.01 -7.01
CA GLU A 59 1.32 -6.75 -8.25
C GLU A 59 2.54 -7.67 -8.17
N ASP A 60 2.44 -8.83 -8.80
CA ASP A 60 3.57 -9.75 -8.98
C ASP A 60 4.53 -9.26 -10.09
N GLU A 61 5.63 -9.97 -10.27
CA GLU A 61 6.60 -9.78 -11.38
C GLU A 61 5.94 -9.91 -12.76
N ARG A 62 4.78 -10.57 -12.83
CA ARG A 62 3.96 -10.74 -14.03
C ARG A 62 2.94 -9.62 -14.25
N GLY A 63 2.93 -8.59 -13.40
CA GLY A 63 1.93 -7.51 -13.42
C GLY A 63 0.53 -7.98 -13.02
N GLN A 64 0.42 -9.14 -12.34
CA GLN A 64 -0.86 -9.63 -11.86
C GLN A 64 -1.14 -9.05 -10.48
N PRO A 65 -2.30 -8.41 -10.26
CA PRO A 65 -2.68 -7.93 -8.94
C PRO A 65 -2.94 -9.11 -8.01
N ILE A 66 -2.05 -9.30 -7.02
CA ILE A 66 -2.16 -10.36 -6.02
C ILE A 66 -3.08 -9.91 -4.88
N ALA A 67 -2.99 -8.63 -4.49
CA ALA A 67 -3.75 -8.12 -3.36
C ALA A 67 -3.97 -6.60 -3.47
N ARG A 68 -5.04 -6.13 -2.85
CA ARG A 68 -5.39 -4.71 -2.74
C ARG A 68 -5.74 -4.40 -1.30
N ILE A 69 -5.10 -3.38 -0.73
CA ILE A 69 -5.34 -2.92 0.64
C ILE A 69 -5.94 -1.52 0.58
N MET A 70 -7.18 -1.37 1.06
CA MET A 70 -7.80 -0.06 1.20
C MET A 70 -7.20 0.66 2.42
N LEU A 71 -6.68 1.87 2.22
CA LEU A 71 -6.14 2.68 3.32
C LEU A 71 -7.23 3.07 4.32
N ALA A 72 -8.47 3.22 3.86
CA ALA A 72 -9.62 3.48 4.73
C ALA A 72 -9.88 2.32 5.72
N ASP A 73 -9.76 1.07 5.26
CA ASP A 73 -9.94 -0.11 6.12
C ASP A 73 -8.81 -0.23 7.14
N VAL A 74 -7.57 -0.03 6.70
CA VAL A 74 -6.41 -0.05 7.60
C VAL A 74 -6.52 1.08 8.63
N ALA A 75 -6.97 2.27 8.23
CA ALA A 75 -7.18 3.39 9.15
C ALA A 75 -8.24 3.05 10.21
N ARG A 76 -9.29 2.34 9.82
CA ARG A 76 -10.34 1.88 10.74
C ARG A 76 -9.84 0.80 11.70
N GLN A 77 -8.87 -0.02 11.30
CA GLN A 77 -8.29 -1.07 12.14
C GLN A 77 -7.32 -0.54 13.20
N ILE A 78 -6.69 0.61 12.96
CA ILE A 78 -5.71 1.22 13.88
C ILE A 78 -6.26 2.38 14.71
N SER A 79 -7.53 2.73 14.54
CA SER A 79 -8.20 3.83 15.24
C SER A 79 -8.81 3.41 16.58
#